data_AF-A0A7X6T0K1-F1
#
_entry.id   AF-A0A7X6T0K1-F1
#
_cell.length_a   1.000
_cell.length_b   1.000
_cell.length_c   1.000
_cell.angle_alpha   90.00
_cell.angle_beta   90.00
_cell.angle_gamma   90.00
#
_symmetry.space_group_name_H-M   'P 1'
#
loop_
_entity.id
_entity.type
_entity.pdbx_description
1 polymer ?
#
loop_
_entity_poly.entity_id
_entity_poly.type
_entity_poly.pdbx_seq_one_letter_code
_entity_poly.pdbx_strand_id
1 'polypeptide(L)'
;MKKIVAGVVIAGAALIAMMLKRKNKEDEEPILITLEEDQDEPIEITMDQEYSLITIFERQTWQSRIKILLKQLVDQKQLKLVHSMQFASQAKLFDGVREFKQYDYLLVEADEHHQVVIEKEVENFYDDICKEVLNIAQITRSHEGVYREFEIKG
;
A
#
# COMPACT_ATOMS: atom_id res chain seq x y z
N MET A 1 -58.20 23.38 22.07
CA MET A 1 -57.63 23.49 23.43
C MET A 1 -56.30 22.75 23.46
N LYS A 2 -55.27 23.35 24.09
CA LYS A 2 -53.90 22.84 24.41
C LYS A 2 -52.99 22.60 23.18
N LYS A 3 -52.01 23.46 22.84
CA LYS A 3 -50.69 23.79 23.45
C LYS A 3 -49.70 22.62 23.54
N ILE A 4 -48.48 22.89 23.02
CA ILE A 4 -47.09 22.39 23.29
C ILE A 4 -46.37 22.37 21.91
N VAL A 5 -45.54 23.34 21.46
CA VAL A 5 -44.24 23.92 21.95
C VAL A 5 -43.15 22.83 21.99
N ALA A 6 -41.92 22.91 21.48
CA ALA A 6 -40.96 23.95 21.08
C ALA A 6 -40.07 23.33 19.95
N GLY A 7 -39.48 24.07 19.02
CA GLY A 7 -38.22 24.81 19.23
C GLY A 7 -37.10 24.14 18.39
N VAL A 8 -36.09 24.79 17.82
CA VAL A 8 -35.63 26.17 17.79
C VAL A 8 -34.87 26.35 16.45
N VAL A 9 -35.10 27.49 15.79
CA VAL A 9 -34.35 28.03 14.65
C VAL A 9 -33.23 28.91 15.19
N ILE A 10 -31.98 28.78 14.72
CA ILE A 10 -31.00 29.87 14.54
C ILE A 10 -30.05 29.44 13.40
N ALA A 11 -30.29 29.80 12.12
CA ALA A 11 -29.81 31.02 11.42
C ALA A 11 -28.29 31.20 11.60
N GLY A 12 -27.45 31.06 10.56
CA GLY A 12 -27.14 32.15 9.62
C GLY A 12 -26.26 33.22 10.32
N ALA A 13 -25.14 33.71 9.80
CA ALA A 13 -24.65 33.75 8.45
C ALA A 13 -23.18 34.22 8.50
N ALA A 14 -22.45 33.95 7.42
CA ALA A 14 -21.23 34.63 7.05
C ALA A 14 -21.38 36.15 7.18
N LEU A 15 -20.45 36.84 7.86
CA LEU A 15 -20.16 38.27 7.75
C LEU A 15 -19.03 38.69 8.73
N ILE A 16 -17.79 38.21 8.56
CA ILE A 16 -16.62 38.81 9.24
C ILE A 16 -15.45 38.93 8.25
N ALA A 17 -15.66 39.66 7.15
CA ALA A 17 -14.60 39.96 6.18
C ALA A 17 -14.42 41.47 5.91
N MET A 18 -15.15 42.36 6.60
CA MET A 18 -15.12 43.80 6.29
C MET A 18 -14.97 44.75 7.50
N MET A 19 -14.26 44.34 8.56
CA MET A 19 -13.90 45.26 9.66
C MET A 19 -12.43 45.17 10.11
N LEU A 20 -11.49 44.87 9.21
CA LEU A 20 -10.04 44.98 9.48
C LEU A 20 -9.35 45.94 8.51
N LYS A 21 -9.90 47.16 8.38
CA LYS A 21 -9.19 48.26 7.71
C LYS A 21 -9.42 49.58 8.44
N ARG A 22 -8.88 49.69 9.66
CA ARG A 22 -8.27 50.92 10.23
C ARG A 22 -7.94 50.76 11.71
N LYS A 23 -6.65 51.01 12.00
CA LYS A 23 -6.04 51.44 13.27
C LYS A 23 -5.58 50.35 14.26
N ASN A 24 -4.28 50.51 14.59
CA ASN A 24 -3.55 50.10 15.79
C ASN A 24 -3.27 48.59 15.91
N LYS A 25 -2.00 48.16 15.77
CA LYS A 25 -1.01 48.09 16.85
C LYS A 25 -1.57 47.31 18.04
N GLU A 26 -1.29 46.02 18.10
CA GLU A 26 -0.47 45.34 19.11
C GLU A 26 -0.54 43.83 18.84
N ASP A 27 0.49 43.14 19.32
CA ASP A 27 0.85 41.76 19.04
C ASP A 27 -0.26 40.76 19.39
N GLU A 28 -0.63 39.88 18.45
CA GLU A 28 -1.24 38.59 18.77
C GLU A 28 -0.61 37.52 17.87
N GLU A 29 0.09 36.60 18.53
CA GLU A 29 0.73 35.42 17.96
C GLU A 29 -0.30 34.57 17.18
N PRO A 30 0.10 33.92 16.07
CA PRO A 30 -0.83 33.07 15.34
C PRO A 30 -1.29 31.92 16.24
N ILE A 31 -2.59 31.90 16.53
CA ILE A 31 -3.26 30.76 17.15
C ILE A 31 -3.07 29.57 16.20
N LEU A 32 -2.17 28.66 16.58
CA LEU A 32 -2.05 27.34 15.98
C LEU A 32 -3.35 26.59 16.25
N ILE A 33 -4.19 26.46 15.22
CA ILE A 33 -5.25 25.46 15.19
C ILE A 33 -4.52 24.13 15.08
N THR A 34 -4.28 23.47 16.21
CA THR A 34 -3.95 22.04 16.22
C THR A 34 -5.19 21.33 15.69
N LEU A 35 -5.13 20.88 14.44
CA LEU A 35 -5.99 19.81 13.96
C LEU A 35 -5.81 18.67 14.95
N GLU A 36 -6.87 18.34 15.68
CA GLU A 36 -6.91 17.15 16.53
C GLU A 36 -6.46 15.98 15.66
N GLU A 37 -5.33 15.39 16.02
CA GLU A 37 -4.88 14.12 15.46
C GLU A 37 -6.03 13.14 15.70
N ASP A 38 -6.74 12.79 14.62
CA ASP A 38 -7.55 11.58 14.58
C ASP A 38 -6.65 10.48 15.15
N GLN A 39 -7.04 9.97 16.32
CA GLN A 39 -6.35 8.88 16.97
C GLN A 39 -6.49 7.67 16.06
N ASP A 40 -5.53 7.51 15.16
CA ASP A 40 -5.26 6.25 14.48
C ASP A 40 -4.99 5.23 15.59
N GLU A 41 -6.03 4.48 15.96
CA GLU A 41 -5.87 3.29 16.77
C GLU A 41 -4.74 2.46 16.14
N PRO A 42 -3.71 2.05 16.90
CA PRO A 42 -2.63 1.26 16.35
C PRO A 42 -3.22 -0.06 15.87
N ILE A 43 -3.38 -0.19 14.55
CA ILE A 43 -3.71 -1.44 13.88
C ILE A 43 -2.65 -2.44 14.34
N GLU A 44 -3.08 -3.46 15.09
CA GLU A 44 -2.22 -4.43 15.76
C GLU A 44 -1.11 -4.95 14.84
N ILE A 45 0.12 -4.83 15.34
CA ILE A 45 1.41 -5.22 14.76
C ILE A 45 1.50 -6.75 14.71
N THR A 46 0.67 -7.40 13.91
CA THR A 46 0.68 -8.88 13.74
C THR A 46 1.27 -9.31 12.40
N MET A 47 1.31 -8.43 11.39
CA MET A 47 1.95 -8.72 10.10
C MET A 47 3.48 -8.60 10.10
N ASP A 48 4.10 -8.06 11.14
CA ASP A 48 5.55 -7.82 11.16
C ASP A 48 6.39 -9.08 11.38
N GLN A 49 5.79 -10.16 11.89
CA GLN A 49 6.51 -11.43 12.05
C GLN A 49 6.58 -12.24 10.74
N GLU A 50 5.63 -12.09 9.84
CA GLU A 50 5.51 -12.94 8.64
C GLU A 50 6.53 -12.57 7.55
N TYR A 51 6.91 -11.30 7.44
CA TYR A 51 7.78 -10.77 6.39
C TYR A 51 9.00 -10.03 6.95
N SER A 52 9.79 -10.73 7.77
CA SER A 52 10.92 -10.15 8.53
C SER A 52 12.04 -9.55 7.68
N LEU A 53 12.14 -9.91 6.39
CA LEU A 53 13.15 -9.39 5.47
C LEU A 53 12.64 -8.20 4.65
N ILE A 54 11.41 -7.75 4.87
CA ILE A 54 10.76 -6.66 4.13
C ILE A 54 10.47 -5.52 5.11
N THR A 55 10.92 -4.31 4.77
CA THR A 55 10.64 -3.15 5.61
C THR A 55 9.18 -2.70 5.50
N ILE A 56 8.67 -2.06 6.55
CA ILE A 56 7.30 -1.50 6.56
C ILE A 56 7.10 -0.52 5.39
N PHE A 57 8.11 0.31 5.12
CA PHE A 57 8.08 1.27 4.02
C PHE A 57 7.94 0.60 2.65
N GLU A 58 8.69 -0.48 2.40
CA GLU A 58 8.58 -1.26 1.16
C GLU A 58 7.21 -1.90 1.02
N ARG A 59 6.67 -2.47 2.11
CA ARG A 59 5.32 -3.05 2.15
C ARG A 59 4.27 -2.03 1.73
N GLN A 60 4.28 -0.85 2.35
CA GLN A 60 3.34 0.24 2.02
C GLN A 60 3.51 0.73 0.58
N THR A 61 4.74 0.80 0.09
CA THR A 61 5.05 1.21 -1.29
C THR A 61 4.46 0.23 -2.30
N TRP A 62 4.69 -1.08 -2.09
CA TRP A 62 4.16 -2.12 -2.98
C TRP A 62 2.64 -2.22 -2.91
N GLN A 63 2.04 -2.16 -1.73
CA GLN A 63 0.59 -2.11 -1.56
C GLN A 63 -0.04 -0.93 -2.33
N SER A 64 0.56 0.26 -2.22
CA SER A 64 0.11 1.44 -2.96
C SER A 64 0.24 1.25 -4.48
N ARG A 65 1.36 0.68 -4.94
CA ARG A 65 1.57 0.34 -6.37
C ARG A 65 0.55 -0.67 -6.87
N ILE A 66 0.28 -1.75 -6.13
CA ILE A 66 -0.73 -2.75 -6.47
C ILE A 66 -2.10 -2.07 -6.61
N LYS A 67 -2.50 -1.25 -5.63
CA LYS A 67 -3.78 -0.53 -5.67
C LYS A 67 -3.93 0.35 -6.91
N ILE A 68 -2.85 0.97 -7.38
CA ILE A 68 -2.85 1.78 -8.60
C ILE A 68 -3.01 0.90 -9.85
N LEU A 69 -2.24 -0.19 -9.95
CA LEU A 69 -2.28 -1.10 -11.10
C LEU A 69 -3.65 -1.77 -11.25
N LEU A 70 -4.26 -2.20 -10.14
CA LEU A 70 -5.57 -2.87 -10.15
C LEU A 70 -6.73 -1.97 -10.60
N LYS A 71 -6.61 -0.64 -10.45
CA LYS A 71 -7.66 0.29 -10.93
C LYS A 71 -7.93 0.15 -12.43
N GLN A 72 -6.91 -0.21 -13.21
CA GLN A 72 -7.04 -0.38 -14.65
C GLN A 72 -7.56 -1.77 -15.04
N LEU A 73 -7.64 -2.69 -14.08
CA LEU A 73 -7.93 -4.12 -14.29
C LEU A 73 -9.17 -4.57 -13.52
N VAL A 74 -10.03 -3.64 -13.10
CA VAL A 74 -11.19 -3.91 -12.22
C VAL A 74 -12.19 -4.93 -12.81
N ASP A 75 -12.30 -4.98 -14.15
CA ASP A 75 -13.22 -5.89 -14.84
C ASP A 75 -12.63 -7.30 -15.06
N GLN A 76 -11.34 -7.49 -14.77
CA GLN A 76 -10.67 -8.77 -14.93
C GLN A 76 -10.90 -9.66 -13.71
N LYS A 77 -11.34 -10.90 -13.93
CA LYS A 77 -11.55 -11.87 -12.84
C LYS A 77 -10.27 -12.54 -12.39
N GLN A 78 -9.37 -12.78 -13.35
CA GLN A 78 -8.07 -13.39 -13.14
C GLN A 78 -7.00 -12.47 -13.69
N LEU A 79 -5.85 -12.49 -13.04
CA LEU A 79 -4.70 -11.68 -13.38
C LEU A 79 -3.48 -12.57 -13.45
N LYS A 80 -2.51 -12.16 -14.27
CA LYS A 80 -1.18 -12.75 -14.29
C LYS A 80 -0.23 -11.84 -13.53
N LEU A 81 0.30 -12.36 -12.43
CA LEU A 81 1.31 -11.70 -11.62
C LEU A 81 2.69 -12.15 -12.09
N VAL A 82 3.52 -11.21 -12.52
CA VAL A 82 4.87 -11.46 -13.03
C VAL A 82 5.87 -10.80 -12.10
N HIS A 83 6.91 -11.52 -11.70
CA HIS A 83 7.95 -11.02 -10.81
C HIS A 83 9.32 -11.12 -11.48
N SER A 84 10.12 -10.07 -11.29
CA SER A 84 11.52 -10.04 -11.73
C SER A 84 12.45 -9.92 -10.52
N MET A 85 13.47 -10.77 -10.49
CA MET A 85 14.44 -10.84 -9.41
C MET A 85 15.81 -11.25 -9.93
N GLN A 86 16.84 -11.04 -9.11
CA GLN A 86 18.20 -11.49 -9.41
C GLN A 86 18.81 -12.16 -8.19
N PHE A 87 19.54 -13.25 -8.39
CA PHE A 87 20.24 -13.97 -7.31
C PHE A 87 21.74 -13.75 -7.33
N ALA A 88 22.37 -13.83 -6.16
CA ALA A 88 23.82 -13.67 -6.02
C ALA A 88 24.64 -14.77 -6.74
N SER A 89 24.06 -15.96 -6.92
CA SER A 89 24.69 -17.07 -7.62
C SER A 89 23.67 -18.02 -8.24
N GLN A 90 24.12 -18.85 -9.18
CA GLN A 90 23.30 -19.89 -9.79
C GLN A 90 22.74 -20.90 -8.76
N ALA A 91 23.50 -21.24 -7.72
CA ALA A 91 23.01 -22.15 -6.67
C ALA A 91 21.81 -21.54 -5.93
N LYS A 92 21.93 -20.27 -5.53
CA LYS A 92 20.83 -19.53 -4.87
C LYS A 92 19.62 -19.34 -5.77
N LEU A 93 19.85 -19.11 -7.06
CA LEU A 93 18.79 -19.08 -8.06
C LEU A 93 18.00 -20.39 -8.07
N PHE A 94 18.68 -21.53 -8.13
CA PHE A 94 18.00 -22.82 -8.13
C PHE A 94 17.24 -23.09 -6.83
N ASP A 95 17.79 -22.69 -5.69
CA ASP A 95 17.13 -22.79 -4.39
C ASP A 95 15.84 -21.96 -4.34
N GLY A 96 15.91 -20.69 -4.75
CA GLY A 96 14.74 -19.81 -4.83
C GLY A 96 13.68 -20.32 -5.81
N VAL A 97 14.08 -20.70 -7.02
CA VAL A 97 13.15 -21.24 -8.05
C VAL A 97 12.45 -22.51 -7.57
N ARG A 98 13.15 -23.38 -6.84
CA ARG A 98 12.56 -24.58 -6.26
C ARG A 98 11.50 -24.26 -5.22
N GLU A 99 11.70 -23.20 -4.42
CA GLU A 99 10.69 -22.75 -3.46
C GLU A 99 9.51 -22.07 -4.15
N PHE A 100 9.74 -21.21 -5.15
CA PHE A 100 8.65 -20.58 -5.93
C PHE A 100 7.68 -21.60 -6.55
N LYS A 101 8.20 -22.74 -7.03
CA LYS A 101 7.38 -23.83 -7.57
C LYS A 101 6.44 -24.47 -6.54
N GLN A 102 6.76 -24.38 -5.24
CA GLN A 102 5.86 -24.85 -4.18
C GLN A 102 4.64 -23.94 -3.99
N TYR A 103 4.74 -22.71 -4.50
CA TYR A 103 3.67 -21.70 -4.52
C TYR A 103 3.02 -21.58 -5.91
N ASP A 104 3.17 -22.60 -6.76
CA ASP A 104 2.58 -22.69 -8.10
C ASP A 104 3.04 -21.62 -9.11
N TYR A 105 4.24 -21.04 -8.90
CA TYR A 105 4.85 -20.16 -9.90
C TYR A 105 5.53 -20.93 -11.02
N LEU A 106 5.35 -20.42 -12.24
CA LEU A 106 6.04 -20.89 -13.43
C LEU A 106 7.30 -20.06 -13.68
N LEU A 107 8.40 -20.73 -13.99
CA LEU A 107 9.62 -20.07 -14.46
C LEU A 107 9.44 -19.68 -15.94
N VAL A 108 9.52 -18.38 -16.22
CA VAL A 108 9.35 -17.83 -17.58
C VAL A 108 10.71 -17.63 -18.23
N GLU A 109 11.65 -17.01 -17.51
CA GLU A 109 12.96 -16.65 -18.02
C GLU A 109 14.01 -16.83 -16.92
N ALA A 110 15.21 -17.28 -17.32
CA ALA A 110 16.41 -17.24 -16.50
C ALA A 110 17.63 -17.01 -17.39
N ASP A 111 18.53 -16.13 -16.99
CA ASP A 111 19.70 -15.73 -17.79
C ASP A 111 21.05 -16.06 -17.11
N GLU A 112 22.14 -15.79 -17.83
CA GLU A 112 23.51 -15.98 -17.36
C GLU A 112 23.91 -15.01 -16.24
N HIS A 113 23.13 -13.95 -16.03
CA HIS A 113 23.32 -12.97 -14.95
C HIS A 113 22.51 -13.32 -13.69
N HIS A 114 21.97 -14.54 -13.62
CA HIS A 114 21.13 -15.04 -12.55
C HIS A 114 19.86 -14.20 -12.33
N GLN A 115 19.38 -13.54 -13.38
CA GLN A 115 18.06 -12.92 -13.39
C GLN A 115 17.02 -13.99 -13.64
N VAL A 116 15.88 -13.84 -12.98
CA VAL A 116 14.77 -14.78 -13.05
C VAL A 116 13.47 -14.00 -13.19
N VAL A 117 12.64 -14.46 -14.11
CA VAL A 117 11.25 -14.04 -14.22
C VAL A 117 10.36 -15.24 -13.92
N ILE A 118 9.46 -15.08 -12.96
CA ILE A 118 8.42 -16.06 -12.67
C ILE A 118 7.04 -15.44 -12.84
N GLU A 119 6.05 -16.26 -13.13
CA GLU A 119 4.66 -15.82 -13.23
C GLU A 119 3.67 -16.79 -12.59
N LYS A 120 2.53 -16.27 -12.14
CA LYS A 120 1.42 -17.05 -11.59
C LYS A 120 0.10 -16.40 -11.98
N GLU A 121 -0.90 -17.23 -12.26
CA GLU A 121 -2.29 -16.77 -12.40
C GLU A 121 -2.94 -16.69 -11.01
N VAL A 122 -3.57 -15.56 -10.72
CA VAL A 122 -4.21 -15.27 -9.44
C VAL A 122 -5.59 -14.67 -9.67
N GLU A 123 -6.50 -14.89 -8.73
CA GLU A 123 -7.78 -14.18 -8.72
C GLU A 123 -7.56 -12.69 -8.42
N ASN A 124 -8.42 -11.82 -8.96
CA ASN A 124 -8.32 -10.38 -8.76
C ASN A 124 -8.82 -9.95 -7.36
N PHE A 125 -8.10 -10.38 -6.33
CA PHE A 125 -8.32 -9.99 -4.94
C PHE A 125 -7.09 -9.24 -4.43
N TYR A 126 -7.31 -7.98 -4.03
CA TYR A 126 -6.24 -7.08 -3.61
C TYR A 126 -5.36 -7.68 -2.51
N ASP A 127 -5.96 -8.27 -1.48
CA ASP A 127 -5.22 -8.81 -0.35
C ASP A 127 -4.35 -10.02 -0.73
N ASP A 128 -4.86 -10.88 -1.61
CA ASP A 128 -4.13 -12.06 -2.07
C ASP A 128 -2.95 -11.66 -2.96
N ILE A 129 -3.14 -10.69 -3.85
CA ILE A 129 -2.06 -10.14 -4.67
C ILE A 129 -0.98 -9.49 -3.80
N CYS A 130 -1.38 -8.77 -2.74
CA CYS A 130 -0.43 -8.22 -1.78
C CYS A 130 0.39 -9.31 -1.09
N LYS A 131 -0.26 -10.38 -0.61
CA LYS A 131 0.43 -11.51 0.00
C LYS A 131 1.39 -12.20 -0.96
N GLU A 132 0.97 -12.43 -2.20
CA GLU A 132 1.79 -13.05 -3.23
C GLU A 132 3.06 -12.22 -3.51
N VAL A 133 2.92 -10.89 -3.67
CA VAL A 133 4.08 -9.99 -3.85
C VAL A 133 5.02 -10.02 -2.65
N LEU A 134 4.49 -9.97 -1.43
CA LEU A 134 5.30 -10.00 -0.21
C LEU A 134 5.99 -11.37 -0.02
N ASN A 135 5.30 -12.46 -0.29
CA ASN A 135 5.83 -13.82 -0.23
C ASN A 135 7.02 -13.98 -1.19
N ILE A 136 6.87 -13.60 -2.46
CA ILE A 136 7.96 -13.72 -3.43
C ILE A 136 9.14 -12.83 -3.05
N ALA A 137 8.89 -11.61 -2.59
CA ALA A 137 9.97 -10.74 -2.12
C ALA A 137 10.71 -11.33 -0.91
N GLN A 138 9.99 -11.93 0.04
CA GLN A 138 10.57 -12.57 1.24
C GLN A 138 11.40 -13.79 0.87
N ILE A 139 10.87 -14.68 0.03
CA ILE A 139 11.59 -15.87 -0.47
C ILE A 139 12.82 -15.45 -1.27
N THR A 140 12.69 -14.44 -2.13
CA THR A 140 13.84 -13.92 -2.89
C THR A 140 14.95 -13.48 -1.94
N ARG A 141 14.62 -12.72 -0.87
CA ARG A 141 15.61 -12.23 0.10
C ARG A 141 16.17 -13.34 0.99
N SER A 142 15.39 -14.36 1.35
CA SER A 142 15.86 -15.49 2.15
C SER A 142 16.93 -16.31 1.43
N HIS A 143 16.89 -16.31 0.09
CA HIS A 143 17.90 -16.93 -0.78
C HIS A 143 18.96 -15.96 -1.28
N GLU A 144 19.24 -14.87 -0.56
CA GLU A 144 20.26 -13.88 -0.93
C GLU A 144 20.05 -13.25 -2.33
N GLY A 145 18.79 -13.14 -2.73
CA GLY A 145 18.36 -12.47 -3.95
C GLY A 145 17.92 -11.03 -3.73
N VAL A 146 17.88 -10.29 -4.83
CA VAL A 146 17.35 -8.94 -4.93
C VAL A 146 16.03 -8.99 -5.69
N TYR A 147 14.94 -8.70 -4.98
CA TYR A 147 13.63 -8.52 -5.60
C TYR A 147 13.58 -7.16 -6.30
N ARG A 148 13.36 -7.14 -7.62
CA ARG A 148 13.46 -5.92 -8.43
C ARG A 148 12.11 -5.27 -8.61
N GLU A 149 11.16 -6.01 -9.18
CA GLU A 149 9.82 -5.48 -9.47
C GLU A 149 8.79 -6.57 -9.71
N PHE A 150 7.54 -6.13 -9.82
CA PHE A 150 6.42 -6.93 -10.28
C PHE A 150 5.57 -6.17 -11.30
N GLU A 151 4.89 -6.93 -12.14
CA GLU A 151 3.87 -6.48 -13.07
C GLU A 151 2.57 -7.25 -12.81
N ILE A 152 1.43 -6.58 -13.06
CA ILE A 152 0.11 -7.20 -12.99
C ILE A 152 -0.51 -7.04 -14.38
N LYS A 153 -0.84 -8.16 -15.02
CA LYS A 153 -1.43 -8.23 -16.36
C LYS A 153 -2.83 -8.81 -16.27
N GLY A 154 -3.75 -8.28 -17.09
CA GLY A 154 -5.11 -8.80 -17.25
C GLY A 154 -5.27 -9.68 -18.47
#